data_AF-A0A0R3PHM9-F1
#
_entry.id   AF-A0A0R3PHM9-F1
#
_cell.length_a   1.000
_cell.length_b   1.000
_cell.length_c   1.000
_cell.angle_alpha   90.00
_cell.angle_beta   90.00
_cell.angle_gamma   90.00
#
_symmetry.space_group_name_H-M   'P 1'
#
loop_
_entity.id
_entity.type
_entity.pdbx_description
1 polymer ?
#
loop_
_entity_poly.entity_id
_entity_poly.type
_entity_poly.pdbx_seq_one_letter_code
_entity_poly.pdbx_strand_id
1 'polypeptide(L)'
;MLIRNGLVSYPTFTLNGTNISERSSYVYLGRDINMINDLAQEVSRRIRAALEAFKSIEDAVKKTKHTRLCAHPFDSTVLPALTYGSEAWSQRKQDERSLSVIELAVERTTLGVSRSTQIKDGIRSSDLRQRPKTKDTVQCAKQSKIRWTGHVIRMNDNRWTIAVSN
;
A
#
# COMPACT_ATOMS: atom_id res chain seq x y z
N MET A 1 -10.88 -2.23 -22.58
CA MET A 1 -9.44 -2.56 -22.47
C MET A 1 -9.35 -3.99 -21.96
N LEU A 2 -8.48 -4.81 -22.51
CA LEU A 2 -8.40 -6.23 -22.18
C LEU A 2 -6.98 -6.55 -21.70
N ILE A 3 -6.88 -7.33 -20.63
CA ILE A 3 -5.59 -7.79 -20.08
C ILE A 3 -5.47 -9.29 -20.41
N ARG A 4 -4.33 -9.73 -20.96
CA ARG A 4 -4.08 -11.14 -21.29
C ARG A 4 -2.81 -11.65 -20.64
N ASN A 5 -2.78 -12.96 -20.43
CA ASN A 5 -1.58 -13.64 -20.00
C ASN A 5 -0.60 -13.70 -21.19
N GLY A 6 0.51 -12.97 -21.11
CA GLY A 6 1.54 -12.94 -22.18
C GLY A 6 2.28 -14.26 -22.40
N LEU A 7 2.06 -15.28 -21.56
CA LEU A 7 2.62 -16.63 -21.73
C LEU A 7 1.85 -17.47 -22.76
N VAL A 8 0.70 -16.98 -23.24
CA VAL A 8 -0.15 -17.69 -24.20
C VAL A 8 -0.50 -16.73 -25.33
N SER A 9 -0.33 -17.16 -26.57
CA SER A 9 -0.78 -16.39 -27.73
C SER A 9 -2.29 -16.52 -27.88
N TYR A 10 -2.99 -15.39 -27.98
CA TYR A 10 -4.44 -15.36 -28.12
C TYR A 10 -4.85 -14.59 -29.39
N PRO A 11 -5.91 -15.02 -30.10
CA PRO A 11 -6.42 -14.30 -31.27
C PRO A 11 -6.94 -12.90 -30.88
N THR A 12 -6.85 -11.92 -31.77
CA THR A 12 -7.32 -10.55 -31.51
C THR A 12 -8.79 -10.54 -31.05
N PHE A 13 -9.08 -9.89 -29.93
CA PHE A 13 -10.43 -9.80 -29.40
C PHE A 13 -11.14 -8.57 -29.95
N THR A 14 -12.29 -8.77 -30.59
CA THR A 14 -13.15 -7.71 -31.10
C THR A 14 -14.43 -7.61 -30.26
N LEU A 15 -14.88 -6.38 -30.03
CA LEU A 15 -16.19 -6.09 -29.47
C LEU A 15 -16.92 -5.18 -30.44
N ASN A 16 -18.08 -5.62 -30.94
CA ASN A 16 -18.87 -4.92 -31.94
C ASN A 16 -18.04 -4.50 -33.18
N GLY A 17 -17.16 -5.40 -33.66
CA GLY A 17 -16.28 -5.13 -34.81
C GLY A 17 -15.07 -4.23 -34.54
N THR A 18 -14.91 -3.71 -33.31
CA THR A 18 -13.75 -2.90 -32.92
C THR A 18 -12.74 -3.73 -32.15
N ASN A 19 -11.46 -3.65 -32.53
CA ASN A 19 -10.37 -4.30 -31.79
C ASN A 19 -10.21 -3.67 -30.40
N ILE A 20 -10.24 -4.48 -29.34
CA ILE A 20 -9.95 -3.99 -28.00
C ILE A 20 -8.44 -3.91 -27.82
N SER A 21 -7.95 -2.77 -27.31
CA SER A 21 -6.54 -2.60 -26.97
C SER A 21 -6.13 -3.53 -25.82
N GLU A 22 -5.02 -4.23 -26.05
CA GLU A 22 -4.35 -5.07 -25.07
C GLU A 22 -3.42 -4.25 -24.18
N ARG A 23 -3.40 -4.55 -22.89
CA ARG A 23 -2.47 -3.99 -21.92
C ARG A 23 -1.91 -5.08 -21.01
N SER A 24 -0.68 -4.89 -20.57
CA SER A 24 -0.02 -5.73 -19.56
C SER A 24 -0.50 -5.46 -18.13
N SER A 25 -0.90 -4.21 -17.84
CA SER A 25 -1.50 -3.81 -16.56
C SER A 25 -2.62 -2.78 -16.74
N TYR A 26 -3.54 -2.74 -15.78
CA TYR A 26 -4.67 -1.83 -15.75
C TYR A 26 -5.04 -1.48 -14.31
N VAL A 27 -5.42 -0.22 -14.08
CA VAL A 27 -5.88 0.24 -12.78
C VAL A 27 -7.39 0.07 -12.69
N TYR A 28 -7.83 -0.83 -11.81
CA TYR A 28 -9.24 -1.06 -11.51
C TYR A 28 -9.53 -0.77 -10.04
N LEU A 29 -10.54 0.05 -9.77
CA LEU A 29 -10.91 0.49 -8.41
C LEU A 29 -9.72 1.02 -7.58
N GLY A 30 -8.78 1.68 -8.27
CA GLY A 30 -7.57 2.23 -7.69
C GLY A 30 -6.38 1.27 -7.59
N ARG A 31 -6.57 -0.05 -7.69
CA ARG A 31 -5.50 -1.06 -7.65
C ARG A 31 -5.00 -1.37 -9.06
N ASP A 32 -3.69 -1.43 -9.23
CA ASP A 32 -3.05 -1.95 -10.44
C ASP A 32 -3.17 -3.47 -10.47
N ILE A 33 -3.68 -3.98 -11.57
CA ILE A 33 -3.90 -5.41 -11.83
C ILE A 33 -3.12 -5.77 -13.08
N ASN A 34 -2.34 -6.84 -12.98
CA ASN A 34 -1.63 -7.45 -14.09
C ASN A 34 -1.80 -8.98 -14.05
N MET A 35 -1.52 -9.64 -15.17
CA MET A 35 -1.81 -11.07 -15.35
C MET A 35 -0.85 -12.02 -14.65
N ILE A 36 0.29 -11.52 -14.20
CA ILE A 36 1.27 -12.29 -13.41
C ILE A 36 1.10 -12.08 -11.90
N ASN A 37 0.08 -11.30 -11.49
CA ASN A 37 -0.17 -10.89 -10.11
C ASN A 37 1.09 -10.32 -9.41
N ASP A 38 1.91 -9.59 -10.16
CA ASP A 38 3.05 -8.87 -9.62
C ASP A 38 2.57 -7.62 -8.87
N LEU A 39 3.10 -7.44 -7.66
CA LEU A 39 2.70 -6.35 -6.78
C LEU A 39 3.66 -5.15 -6.87
N ALA A 40 4.82 -5.29 -7.51
CA ALA A 40 5.84 -4.25 -7.52
C ALA A 40 5.32 -2.91 -8.06
N GLN A 41 4.56 -2.94 -9.16
CA GLN A 41 3.95 -1.73 -9.75
C GLN A 41 2.90 -1.11 -8.81
N GLU A 42 2.04 -1.93 -8.20
CA GLU A 42 1.01 -1.44 -7.27
C GLU A 42 1.64 -0.84 -6.00
N VAL A 43 2.61 -1.51 -5.38
CA VAL A 43 3.33 -1.01 -4.21
C VAL A 43 4.02 0.31 -4.54
N SER A 44 4.68 0.41 -5.69
CA SER A 44 5.31 1.66 -6.14
C SER A 44 4.29 2.80 -6.29
N ARG A 45 3.08 2.52 -6.81
CA ARG A 45 2.00 3.51 -6.92
C ARG A 45 1.54 3.98 -5.53
N ARG A 46 1.37 3.07 -4.57
CA ARG A 46 0.99 3.44 -3.18
C ARG A 46 2.06 4.21 -2.46
N ILE A 47 3.32 3.83 -2.65
CA ILE A 47 4.45 4.58 -2.09
C ILE A 47 4.41 6.03 -2.60
N ARG A 48 4.22 6.23 -3.91
CA ARG A 48 4.10 7.58 -4.47
C ARG A 48 2.91 8.35 -3.89
N ALA A 49 1.73 7.73 -3.84
CA ALA A 49 0.54 8.37 -3.25
C ALA A 49 0.73 8.73 -1.77
N ALA A 50 1.38 7.85 -1.00
CA ALA A 50 1.69 8.10 0.40
C ALA A 50 2.70 9.24 0.59
N LEU A 51 3.72 9.32 -0.27
CA LEU A 51 4.69 10.42 -0.25
C LEU A 51 4.04 11.76 -0.67
N GLU A 52 3.13 11.74 -1.64
CA GLU A 52 2.33 12.92 -2.01
C GLU A 52 1.42 13.38 -0.86
N ALA A 53 0.74 12.45 -0.20
CA ALA A 53 -0.05 12.74 1.00
C ALA A 53 0.82 13.31 2.12
N PHE A 54 2.01 12.75 2.34
CA PHE A 54 2.95 13.26 3.34
C PHE A 54 3.41 14.68 3.03
N LYS A 55 3.79 14.97 1.77
CA LYS A 55 4.18 16.33 1.36
C LYS A 55 3.13 17.38 1.68
N SER A 56 1.84 17.03 1.54
CA SER A 56 0.74 17.96 1.85
C SER A 56 0.65 18.34 3.34
N ILE A 57 1.16 17.50 4.24
CA ILE A 57 1.15 17.72 5.70
C ILE A 57 2.54 18.00 6.27
N GLU A 58 3.60 17.95 5.46
CA GLU A 58 4.99 17.97 5.90
C GLU A 58 5.32 19.22 6.72
N ASP A 59 4.86 20.40 6.28
CA ASP A 59 5.09 21.66 6.98
C ASP A 59 4.40 21.70 8.35
N ALA A 60 3.19 21.16 8.45
CA ALA A 60 2.47 21.07 9.72
C ALA A 60 3.17 20.10 10.68
N VAL A 61 3.63 18.96 10.16
CA VAL A 61 4.39 17.96 10.92
C VAL A 61 5.71 18.55 11.43
N LYS A 62 6.47 19.27 10.59
CA LYS A 62 7.74 19.91 10.98
C LYS A 62 7.58 21.01 12.03
N LYS A 63 6.48 21.77 11.99
CA LYS A 63 6.18 22.82 12.98
C LYS A 63 5.71 22.26 14.32
N THR A 64 5.26 21.00 14.36
CA THR A 64 4.74 20.37 15.56
C THR A 64 5.88 19.93 16.47
N LYS A 65 6.04 20.61 17.61
CA LYS A 65 7.13 20.32 18.58
C LYS A 65 6.96 18.97 19.28
N HIS A 66 5.71 18.53 19.49
CA HIS A 66 5.43 17.28 20.17
C HIS A 66 5.38 16.12 19.18
N THR A 67 6.42 15.30 19.14
CA THR A 67 6.55 14.14 18.25
C THR A 67 5.36 13.19 18.28
N ARG A 68 4.72 13.02 19.45
CA ARG A 68 3.52 12.17 19.60
C ARG A 68 2.31 12.74 18.85
N LEU A 69 2.21 14.07 18.76
CA LEU A 69 1.14 14.73 18.01
C LEU A 69 1.35 14.60 16.50
N CYS A 70 2.59 14.34 16.04
CA CYS A 70 2.90 14.11 14.64
C CYS A 70 2.43 12.75 14.11
N ALA A 71 2.17 11.77 14.99
CA ALA A 71 1.67 10.47 14.57
C ALA A 71 0.24 10.51 14.04
N HIS A 72 -0.61 11.39 14.58
CA HIS A 72 -2.00 11.47 14.14
C HIS A 72 -2.14 11.91 12.67
N PRO A 73 -1.47 13.00 12.21
CA PRO A 73 -1.43 13.33 10.79
C PRO A 73 -0.93 12.17 9.92
N PHE A 74 0.13 11.46 10.32
CA PHE A 74 0.63 10.30 9.56
C PHE A 74 -0.41 9.17 9.47
N ASP A 75 -0.95 8.74 10.61
CA ASP A 75 -1.91 7.64 10.69
C ASP A 75 -3.22 7.94 9.93
N SER A 76 -3.58 9.22 9.83
CA SER A 76 -4.82 9.67 9.19
C SER A 76 -4.69 9.96 7.69
N THR A 77 -3.50 10.29 7.18
CA THR A 77 -3.32 10.67 5.76
C THR A 77 -2.39 9.75 4.99
N VAL A 78 -1.20 9.45 5.54
CA VAL A 78 -0.16 8.68 4.84
C VAL A 78 -0.47 7.20 4.88
N LEU A 79 -0.84 6.69 6.06
CA LEU A 79 -1.11 5.27 6.27
C LEU A 79 -2.27 4.76 5.39
N PRO A 80 -3.42 5.45 5.25
CA PRO A 80 -4.48 5.02 4.34
C PRO A 80 -4.04 5.03 2.87
N ALA A 81 -3.30 6.06 2.43
CA ALA A 81 -2.79 6.13 1.06
C ALA A 81 -1.82 4.98 0.75
N LEU A 82 -1.01 4.60 1.72
CA LEU A 82 -0.01 3.54 1.61
C LEU A 82 -0.62 2.13 1.66
N THR A 83 -1.67 1.92 2.45
CA THR A 83 -2.25 0.60 2.72
C THR A 83 -3.54 0.30 1.95
N TYR A 84 -4.02 1.24 1.12
CA TYR A 84 -5.22 1.01 0.32
C TYR A 84 -5.05 -0.20 -0.62
N GLY A 85 -6.05 -1.08 -0.63
CA GLY A 85 -6.07 -2.29 -1.46
C GLY A 85 -5.20 -3.42 -0.93
N SER A 86 -4.58 -3.25 0.25
CA SER A 86 -3.72 -4.26 0.87
C SER A 86 -4.44 -5.57 1.24
N GLU A 87 -5.76 -5.54 1.37
CA GLU A 87 -6.59 -6.74 1.51
C GLU A 87 -6.43 -7.72 0.34
N ALA A 88 -6.14 -7.21 -0.86
CA ALA A 88 -5.97 -7.99 -2.08
C ALA A 88 -4.49 -8.30 -2.42
N TRP A 89 -3.54 -7.89 -1.58
CA TRP A 89 -2.11 -8.06 -1.85
C TRP A 89 -1.59 -9.43 -1.47
N SER A 90 -0.56 -9.91 -2.18
CA SER A 90 0.21 -11.07 -1.76
C SER A 90 1.20 -10.65 -0.66
N GLN A 91 1.37 -11.45 0.41
CA GLN A 91 2.19 -11.09 1.57
C GLN A 91 3.66 -11.46 1.36
N ARG A 92 4.29 -10.97 0.30
CA ARG A 92 5.71 -11.23 0.04
C ARG A 92 6.58 -10.40 0.96
N LYS A 93 7.68 -10.99 1.44
CA LYS A 93 8.65 -10.29 2.31
C LYS A 93 9.30 -9.08 1.64
N GLN A 94 9.44 -9.09 0.32
CA GLN A 94 9.95 -7.94 -0.43
C GLN A 94 9.02 -6.73 -0.33
N ASP A 95 7.70 -6.94 -0.43
CA ASP A 95 6.72 -5.86 -0.37
C ASP A 95 6.63 -5.29 1.05
N GLU A 96 6.65 -6.15 2.07
CA GLU A 96 6.73 -5.73 3.49
C GLU A 96 7.95 -4.83 3.75
N ARG A 97 9.11 -5.18 3.17
CA ARG A 97 10.34 -4.39 3.28
C ARG A 97 10.18 -3.03 2.60
N SER A 98 9.60 -2.98 1.41
CA SER A 98 9.34 -1.72 0.69
C SER A 98 8.46 -0.77 1.49
N LEU A 99 7.38 -1.28 2.10
CA LEU A 99 6.52 -0.49 3.00
C LEU A 99 7.30 0.03 4.22
N SER A 100 8.08 -0.84 4.85
CA SER A 100 8.87 -0.51 6.04
C SER A 100 9.93 0.58 5.78
N VAL A 101 10.53 0.58 4.59
CA VAL A 101 11.51 1.58 4.17
C VAL A 101 10.87 2.97 4.05
N ILE A 102 9.66 3.03 3.49
CA ILE A 102 8.94 4.30 3.30
C ILE A 102 8.42 4.84 4.63
N GLU A 103 7.85 3.98 5.46
CA GLU A 103 7.49 4.31 6.84
C GLU A 103 8.67 4.94 7.60
N LEU A 104 9.84 4.28 7.58
CA LEU A 104 11.05 4.82 8.20
C LEU A 104 11.49 6.14 7.57
N ALA A 105 11.34 6.32 6.25
CA ALA A 105 11.69 7.57 5.60
C ALA A 105 10.81 8.72 6.08
N VAL A 106 9.52 8.49 6.25
CA VAL A 106 8.55 9.49 6.74
C VAL A 106 8.76 9.76 8.24
N GLU A 107 8.99 8.74 9.05
CA GLU A 107 9.29 8.87 10.48
C GLU A 107 10.56 9.70 10.72
N ARG A 108 11.63 9.46 9.95
CA ARG A 108 12.86 10.26 10.02
C ARG A 108 12.59 11.74 9.76
N THR A 109 11.84 12.06 8.70
CA THR A 109 11.49 13.45 8.37
C THR A 109 10.64 14.08 9.47
N THR A 110 9.70 13.32 10.02
CA THR A 110 8.85 13.73 11.16
C THR A 110 9.67 14.05 12.40
N LEU A 111 10.76 13.33 12.63
CA LEU A 111 11.68 13.53 13.74
C LEU A 111 12.76 14.59 13.46
N GLY A 112 12.79 15.18 12.26
CA GLY A 112 13.87 16.08 11.84
C GLY A 112 15.23 15.40 11.73
N VAL A 113 15.27 14.06 11.64
CA VAL A 113 16.51 13.28 11.59
C VAL A 113 16.88 12.99 10.14
N SER A 114 17.98 13.58 9.68
CA SER A 114 18.53 13.24 8.37
C SER A 114 19.15 11.83 8.36
N ARG A 115 19.31 11.23 7.18
CA ARG A 115 19.95 9.90 7.06
C ARG A 115 21.41 9.93 7.53
N SER A 116 22.11 11.04 7.30
CA SER A 116 23.49 11.20 7.77
C SER A 116 23.56 11.34 9.28
N THR A 117 22.66 12.12 9.90
CA THR A 117 22.52 12.23 11.36
C THR A 117 22.23 10.87 11.98
N GLN A 118 21.29 10.11 11.42
CA GLN A 118 20.96 8.78 11.91
C GLN A 118 22.18 7.85 11.96
N ILE A 119 23.00 7.85 10.89
CA ILE A 119 24.20 7.01 10.78
C ILE A 119 25.28 7.48 11.76
N LYS A 120 25.54 8.79 11.82
CA LYS A 120 26.55 9.38 12.72
C LYS A 120 26.25 9.13 14.19
N ASP A 121 24.99 9.26 14.56
CA ASP A 121 24.54 9.13 15.96
C ASP A 121 24.18 7.69 16.33
N GLY A 122 24.33 6.73 15.39
CA GLY A 122 24.06 5.31 15.63
C GLY A 122 22.59 4.99 15.96
N ILE A 123 21.64 5.83 15.53
CA ILE A 123 20.21 5.68 15.86
C ILE A 123 19.63 4.48 15.10
N ARG A 124 19.10 3.49 15.83
CA ARG A 124 18.51 2.29 15.22
C ARG A 124 17.14 2.61 14.63
N SER A 125 16.76 1.86 13.60
CA SER A 125 15.41 1.94 13.01
C SER A 125 14.30 1.66 14.03
N SER A 126 14.57 0.80 15.02
CA SER A 126 13.65 0.55 16.14
C SER A 126 13.39 1.82 16.97
N ASP A 127 14.43 2.63 17.18
CA ASP A 127 14.35 3.83 18.01
C ASP A 127 13.53 4.92 17.29
N LEU A 128 13.65 4.98 15.97
CA LEU A 128 12.84 5.87 15.12
C LEU A 128 11.35 5.51 15.18
N ARG A 129 11.01 4.22 15.15
CA ARG A 129 9.62 3.72 15.23
C ARG A 129 8.97 3.95 16.59
N GLN A 130 9.73 3.86 17.68
CA GLN A 130 9.19 4.00 19.04
C GLN A 130 8.83 5.45 19.41
N ARG A 131 9.48 6.45 18.80
CA ARG A 131 9.32 7.87 19.16
C ARG A 131 7.97 8.49 18.76
N PRO A 132 7.50 8.37 17.50
CA PRO A 132 6.24 8.94 17.08
C PRO A 132 5.04 8.11 17.56
N LYS A 133 5.18 6.80 17.80
CA LYS A 133 4.07 5.87 18.10
C LYS A 133 3.03 5.78 16.97
N THR A 134 3.48 5.91 15.73
CA THR A 134 2.70 5.63 14.52
C THR A 134 2.33 4.16 14.44
N LYS A 135 1.22 3.84 13.76
CA LYS A 135 0.84 2.44 13.53
C LYS A 135 1.79 1.79 12.54
N ASP A 136 2.18 0.56 12.83
CA ASP A 136 3.02 -0.22 11.92
C ASP A 136 2.25 -0.51 10.61
N THR A 137 2.83 -0.05 9.51
CA THR A 137 2.21 -0.10 8.18
C THR A 137 2.00 -1.55 7.72
N VAL A 138 2.98 -2.43 7.97
CA VAL A 138 2.91 -3.83 7.58
C VAL A 138 1.83 -4.54 8.37
N GLN A 139 1.72 -4.27 9.67
CA GLN A 139 0.67 -4.80 10.53
C GLN A 139 -0.71 -4.30 10.10
N CYS A 140 -0.85 -3.02 9.73
CA CYS A 140 -2.09 -2.47 9.20
C CYS A 140 -2.51 -3.18 7.91
N ALA A 141 -1.60 -3.38 6.96
CA ALA A 141 -1.88 -4.11 5.73
C ALA A 141 -2.34 -5.56 6.01
N LYS A 142 -1.71 -6.24 6.97
CA LYS A 142 -2.12 -7.59 7.41
C LYS A 142 -3.52 -7.58 8.04
N GLN A 143 -3.80 -6.59 8.89
CA GLN A 143 -5.10 -6.44 9.52
C GLN A 143 -6.20 -6.15 8.50
N SER A 144 -5.94 -5.36 7.46
CA SER A 144 -6.90 -5.10 6.37
C SER A 144 -7.35 -6.39 5.71
N LYS A 145 -6.42 -7.32 5.44
CA LYS A 145 -6.76 -8.65 4.91
C LYS A 145 -7.64 -9.45 5.88
N ILE A 146 -7.31 -9.49 7.17
CA ILE A 146 -8.11 -10.20 8.19
C ILE A 146 -9.52 -9.59 8.30
N ARG A 147 -9.61 -8.25 8.30
CA ARG A 147 -10.88 -7.52 8.33
C ARG A 147 -11.74 -7.85 7.11
N TRP A 148 -11.13 -7.92 5.94
CA TRP A 148 -11.80 -8.32 4.70
C TRP A 148 -12.31 -9.76 4.77
N THR A 149 -11.50 -10.71 5.23
CA THR A 149 -11.95 -12.09 5.47
C THR A 149 -13.14 -12.14 6.43
N GLY A 150 -13.07 -11.41 7.54
CA GLY A 150 -14.19 -11.32 8.47
C GLY A 150 -15.43 -10.69 7.86
N HIS A 151 -15.28 -9.71 6.96
CA HIS A 151 -16.39 -9.12 6.22
C HIS A 151 -17.04 -10.16 5.30
N VAL A 152 -16.26 -10.95 4.55
CA VAL A 152 -16.74 -12.05 3.70
C VAL A 152 -17.53 -13.08 4.52
N ILE A 153 -17.02 -13.51 5.67
CA ILE A 153 -17.70 -14.48 6.56
C ILE A 153 -19.07 -13.97 7.04
N ARG A 154 -19.20 -12.66 7.24
CA ARG A 154 -20.48 -12.04 7.68
C ARG A 154 -21.42 -11.72 6.54
N MET A 155 -21.02 -11.86 5.28
CA MET A 155 -21.93 -11.63 4.16
C MET A 155 -22.98 -12.75 4.15
N ASN A 156 -24.25 -12.35 4.17
CA ASN A 156 -25.40 -13.25 4.10
C ASN A 156 -26.11 -13.16 2.75
N ASP A 157 -25.37 -12.82 1.68
CA ASP A 157 -25.92 -12.75 0.33
C ASP A 157 -25.59 -13.99 -0.49
N ASN A 158 -26.46 -14.33 -1.44
CA ASN A 158 -26.34 -15.52 -2.31
C ASN A 158 -25.20 -15.40 -3.34
N ARG A 159 -24.13 -14.66 -3.03
CA ARG A 159 -22.94 -14.61 -3.89
C ARG A 159 -22.15 -15.91 -3.74
N TRP A 160 -21.47 -16.25 -4.82
CA TRP A 160 -20.65 -17.45 -5.02
C TRP A 160 -19.69 -17.81 -3.88
N THR A 161 -19.31 -16.87 -3.00
CA THR A 161 -18.46 -17.09 -1.83
C THR A 161 -19.03 -18.07 -0.80
N ILE A 162 -20.36 -18.24 -0.71
CA ILE A 162 -20.98 -19.24 0.19
C ILE A 162 -21.05 -20.62 -0.48
N ALA A 163 -21.18 -20.68 -1.81
CA ALA A 163 -21.47 -21.90 -2.56
C ALA A 163 -20.32 -22.94 -2.59
N VAL A 164 -19.09 -22.54 -2.25
CA VAL A 164 -17.90 -23.44 -2.26
C VAL A 164 -17.63 -24.05 -0.87
N SER A 165 -18.44 -23.71 0.14
CA SER A 165 -18.22 -24.11 1.54
C SER A 165 -19.08 -25.30 1.99
N ASN A 166 -19.93 -25.84 1.11
CA ASN A 166 -20.84 -26.96 1.40
C ASN A 166 -20.58 -28.16 0.48
#